data_AF-Q6GME7-F1
#
_entry.id   AF-Q6GME7-F1
#
_cell.length_a   1.000
_cell.length_b   1.000
_cell.length_c   1.000
_cell.angle_alpha   90.00
_cell.angle_beta   90.00
_cell.angle_gamma   90.00
#
_symmetry.space_group_name_H-M   'P 1'
#
loop_
_entity.id
_entity.type
_entity.pdbx_description
1 polymer ?
#
loop_
_entity_poly.entity_id
_entity_poly.type
_entity_poly.pdbx_seq_one_letter_code
_entity_poly.pdbx_strand_id
1 'polypeptide(L)'
;MFYHPDKHRDPELKKQAEQLFNLVHQAYEVLSDPQSRAIYDIYGKKGLEMEGWEVVERKRTAAEIREEFERLQREREERRLQQRTNPKGTISVGIDATELFDRYDEDFEDIPGSGFPQIEINRMHISQSIEAPLTATDTAILSGSLSTQNGNGGGSINATLRRVTSAKGWGELEFGAGDLQGPLFGLKIFRNLTPKCFFTTNGVLQFSSRGIRPGLTTMLARNLDKNTMSYHHIFCKGI
;
A
#
# COMPACT_ATOMS: atom_id res chain seq x y z
N MET A 1 -7.21 -43.18 38.39
CA MET A 1 -7.84 -42.26 37.41
C MET A 1 -8.94 -42.99 36.66
N PHE A 2 -10.08 -42.34 36.44
CA PHE A 2 -11.35 -42.94 36.00
C PHE A 2 -11.47 -43.09 34.47
N TYR A 3 -10.52 -42.57 33.68
CA TYR A 3 -10.57 -42.47 32.21
C TYR A 3 -9.32 -43.02 31.51
N HIS A 4 -8.79 -44.17 31.96
CA HIS A 4 -7.67 -44.82 31.27
C HIS A 4 -8.21 -45.66 30.10
N PRO A 5 -7.71 -45.50 28.86
CA PRO A 5 -8.27 -46.16 27.66
C PRO A 5 -8.19 -47.69 27.72
N ASP A 6 -7.37 -48.23 28.63
CA ASP A 6 -7.19 -49.67 28.86
C ASP A 6 -8.32 -50.34 29.68
N LYS A 7 -9.22 -49.55 30.29
CA LYS A 7 -10.35 -50.08 31.07
C LYS A 7 -11.64 -50.27 30.28
N HIS A 8 -11.67 -49.96 28.98
CA HIS A 8 -12.87 -49.99 28.15
C HIS A 8 -12.71 -50.97 26.96
N ARG A 9 -13.56 -52.01 26.91
CA ARG A 9 -13.55 -53.04 25.84
C ARG A 9 -14.30 -52.62 24.58
N ASP A 10 -15.25 -51.69 24.68
CA ASP A 10 -16.03 -51.22 23.53
C ASP A 10 -15.29 -50.10 22.77
N PRO A 11 -15.26 -50.17 21.42
CA PRO A 11 -14.48 -49.24 20.59
C PRO A 11 -14.98 -47.80 20.64
N GLU A 12 -16.27 -47.57 20.90
CA GLU A 12 -16.83 -46.21 21.05
C GLU A 12 -16.46 -45.59 22.40
N LEU A 13 -16.58 -46.37 23.49
CA LEU A 13 -16.22 -45.92 24.84
C LEU A 13 -14.72 -45.66 24.98
N LYS A 14 -13.88 -46.42 24.28
CA LYS A 14 -12.43 -46.19 24.23
C LYS A 14 -12.07 -44.85 23.59
N LYS A 15 -12.72 -44.49 22.48
CA LYS A 15 -12.51 -43.18 21.82
C LYS A 15 -12.94 -42.01 22.70
N GLN A 16 -14.07 -42.14 23.40
CA GLN A 16 -14.54 -41.11 24.34
C GLN A 16 -13.59 -40.95 25.53
N ALA A 17 -13.09 -42.06 26.08
CA ALA A 17 -12.12 -42.04 27.16
C ALA A 17 -10.80 -41.38 26.74
N GLU A 18 -10.32 -41.63 25.52
CA GLU A 18 -9.11 -41.01 24.98
C GLU A 18 -9.25 -39.49 24.79
N GLN A 19 -10.40 -39.03 24.28
CA GLN A 19 -10.69 -37.59 24.17
C GLN A 19 -10.73 -36.90 25.53
N LEU A 20 -11.41 -37.50 26.51
CA LEU A 20 -11.48 -36.96 27.88
C LEU A 20 -10.11 -36.97 28.56
N PHE A 21 -9.33 -38.03 28.35
CA PHE A 21 -7.96 -38.12 28.88
C PHE A 21 -7.07 -37.01 28.33
N ASN A 22 -7.10 -36.78 27.01
CA ASN A 22 -6.33 -35.72 26.37
C ASN A 22 -6.75 -34.32 26.85
N LEU A 23 -8.05 -34.08 27.03
CA LEU A 23 -8.55 -32.81 27.56
C LEU A 23 -8.11 -32.56 29.00
N VAL A 24 -8.18 -33.58 29.86
CA VAL A 24 -7.75 -33.48 31.25
C VAL A 24 -6.23 -33.29 31.34
N HIS A 25 -5.48 -33.96 30.48
CA HIS A 25 -4.03 -33.82 30.40
C HIS A 25 -3.63 -32.40 29.98
N GLN A 26 -4.23 -31.88 28.91
CA GLN A 26 -4.00 -30.49 28.46
C GLN A 26 -4.39 -29.47 29.53
N ALA A 27 -5.54 -29.66 30.20
CA ALA A 27 -5.95 -28.78 31.29
C ALA A 27 -4.96 -28.84 32.46
N TYR A 28 -4.40 -30.02 32.76
CA TYR A 28 -3.38 -30.16 33.79
C TYR A 28 -2.10 -29.43 33.42
N GLU A 29 -1.58 -29.57 32.20
CA GLU A 29 -0.38 -28.86 31.76
C GLU A 29 -0.54 -27.33 31.86
N VAL A 30 -1.69 -26.81 31.44
CA VAL A 30 -1.97 -25.37 31.48
C VAL A 30 -2.18 -24.86 32.91
N LEU A 31 -2.90 -25.61 33.75
CA LEU A 31 -3.25 -25.18 35.11
C LEU A 31 -2.15 -25.49 36.15
N SER A 32 -1.24 -26.43 35.86
CA SER A 32 -0.15 -26.81 36.75
C SER A 32 0.92 -25.73 36.85
N ASP A 33 1.17 -25.00 35.77
CA ASP A 33 2.13 -23.90 35.74
C ASP A 33 1.41 -22.54 35.92
N PRO A 34 1.73 -21.75 36.97
CA PRO A 34 1.13 -20.45 37.19
C PRO A 34 1.28 -19.48 36.01
N GLN A 35 2.34 -19.61 35.20
CA GLN A 35 2.56 -18.75 34.03
C GLN A 35 1.62 -19.15 32.88
N SER A 36 1.60 -20.43 32.52
CA SER A 36 0.70 -21.00 31.50
C SER A 36 -0.77 -20.73 31.84
N ARG A 37 -1.13 -20.80 33.13
CA ARG A 37 -2.46 -20.46 33.63
C ARG A 37 -2.79 -18.98 33.43
N ALA A 38 -1.89 -18.07 33.78
CA ALA A 38 -2.10 -16.64 33.60
C ALA A 38 -2.27 -16.27 32.12
N ILE A 39 -1.50 -16.90 31.23
CA ILE A 39 -1.63 -16.71 29.78
C ILE A 39 -3.00 -17.19 29.28
N TYR A 40 -3.44 -18.37 29.74
CA TYR A 40 -4.73 -18.93 29.38
C TYR A 40 -5.91 -18.08 29.90
N ASP A 41 -5.83 -17.59 31.13
CA ASP A 41 -6.88 -16.76 31.75
C ASP A 41 -7.08 -15.42 31.01
N ILE A 42 -6.03 -14.88 30.38
CA ILE A 42 -6.08 -13.58 29.69
C ILE A 42 -6.40 -13.74 28.19
N TYR A 43 -5.79 -14.72 27.52
CA TYR A 43 -5.80 -14.82 26.05
C TYR A 43 -6.44 -16.11 25.51
N GLY A 44 -6.85 -17.02 26.39
CA GLY A 44 -7.40 -18.32 26.04
C GLY A 44 -6.39 -19.21 25.31
N LYS A 45 -6.91 -20.23 24.61
CA LYS A 45 -6.08 -21.25 23.93
C LYS A 45 -5.09 -20.67 22.89
N LYS A 46 -5.44 -19.55 22.25
CA LYS A 46 -4.59 -18.89 21.23
C LYS A 46 -3.28 -18.32 21.79
N GLY A 47 -3.23 -18.02 23.09
CA GLY A 47 -2.02 -17.52 23.75
C GLY A 47 -0.95 -18.60 23.95
N LEU A 48 -1.37 -19.86 24.05
CA LEU A 48 -0.48 -21.02 24.27
C LEU A 48 0.15 -21.55 22.97
N GLU A 49 -0.46 -21.26 21.81
CA GLU A 49 -0.03 -21.76 20.49
C GLU A 49 0.99 -20.84 19.77
N MET A 50 1.30 -19.67 20.33
CA MET A 50 2.33 -18.79 19.75
C MET A 50 3.73 -19.27 20.13
N GLU A 51 4.34 -20.07 19.27
CA GLU A 51 5.77 -20.43 19.33
C GLU A 51 6.64 -19.16 19.32
N GLY A 52 7.25 -18.83 20.47
CA GLY A 52 8.08 -17.63 20.62
C GLY A 52 8.33 -17.12 22.05
N TRP A 53 7.79 -17.78 23.08
CA TRP A 53 7.90 -17.32 24.48
C TRP A 53 9.19 -17.74 25.21
N GLU A 54 10.10 -18.47 24.58
CA GLU A 54 11.33 -18.94 25.24
C GLU A 54 12.38 -17.84 25.49
N VAL A 55 12.14 -16.58 25.09
CA VAL A 55 13.15 -15.50 25.19
C VAL A 55 12.72 -14.34 26.10
N VAL A 56 11.92 -14.58 27.13
CA VAL A 56 11.81 -13.60 28.24
C VAL A 56 12.20 -14.28 29.54
N GLU A 57 13.51 -14.34 29.79
CA GLU A 57 14.05 -14.70 31.08
C GLU A 57 13.43 -13.85 32.19
N ARG A 58 12.91 -14.56 33.19
CA ARG A 58 12.96 -14.26 34.64
C ARG A 58 12.63 -12.80 35.03
N LYS A 59 11.38 -12.64 35.47
CA LYS A 59 10.84 -11.54 36.30
C LYS A 59 10.52 -10.26 35.54
N ARG A 60 9.40 -10.27 34.83
CA ARG A 60 8.59 -9.06 34.65
C ARG A 60 7.11 -9.36 34.86
N THR A 61 6.44 -8.42 35.49
CA THR A 61 5.08 -8.56 36.04
C THR A 61 4.08 -8.69 34.87
N ALA A 62 2.94 -9.34 35.07
CA ALA A 62 1.93 -9.53 34.00
C ALA A 62 1.50 -8.22 33.29
N ALA A 63 1.62 -7.07 33.96
CA ALA A 63 1.39 -5.75 33.40
C ALA A 63 2.50 -5.27 32.43
N GLU A 64 3.76 -5.60 32.70
CA GLU A 64 4.90 -5.24 31.82
C GLU A 64 4.92 -6.12 30.56
N ILE A 65 4.53 -7.38 30.70
CA ILE A 65 4.33 -8.30 29.57
C ILE A 65 3.25 -7.78 28.62
N ARG A 66 2.16 -7.23 29.16
CA ARG A 66 1.08 -6.60 28.37
C ARG A 66 1.60 -5.42 27.54
N GLU A 67 2.39 -4.56 28.16
CA GLU A 67 2.91 -3.35 27.52
C GLU A 67 3.98 -3.67 26.47
N GLU A 68 4.84 -4.64 26.76
CA GLU A 68 5.83 -5.13 25.79
C GLU A 68 5.16 -5.84 24.61
N PHE A 69 4.10 -6.60 24.85
CA PHE A 69 3.33 -7.27 23.79
C PHE A 69 2.54 -6.27 22.93
N GLU A 70 1.92 -5.25 23.54
CA GLU A 70 1.28 -4.16 22.78
C GLU A 70 2.29 -3.41 21.90
N ARG A 71 3.51 -3.21 22.41
CA ARG A 71 4.61 -2.59 21.65
C ARG A 71 5.10 -3.50 20.51
N LEU A 72 5.30 -4.80 20.76
CA LEU A 72 5.67 -5.80 19.76
C LEU A 72 4.60 -6.01 18.68
N GLN A 73 3.31 -5.97 19.06
CA GLN A 73 2.20 -6.02 18.10
C GLN A 73 2.22 -4.81 17.18
N ARG A 74 2.40 -3.61 17.72
CA ARG A 74 2.46 -2.37 16.92
C ARG A 74 3.64 -2.42 15.95
N GLU A 75 4.80 -2.90 16.39
CA GLU A 75 5.98 -3.05 15.54
C GLU A 75 5.80 -4.12 14.45
N ARG A 76 5.15 -5.25 14.74
CA ARG A 76 4.78 -6.25 13.73
C ARG A 76 3.78 -5.70 12.70
N GLU A 77 2.81 -4.92 13.15
CA GLU A 77 1.85 -4.25 12.27
C GLU A 77 2.54 -3.23 11.35
N GLU A 78 3.47 -2.42 11.89
CA GLU A 78 4.29 -1.48 11.10
C GLU A 78 5.18 -2.20 10.08
N ARG A 79 5.88 -3.28 10.47
CA ARG A 79 6.70 -4.06 9.52
C ARG A 79 5.85 -4.71 8.43
N ARG A 80 4.64 -5.17 8.76
CA ARG A 80 3.69 -5.72 7.78
C ARG A 80 3.19 -4.66 6.81
N LEU A 81 3.02 -3.41 7.27
CA LEU A 81 2.68 -2.27 6.42
C LEU A 81 3.83 -1.92 5.45
N GLN A 82 5.08 -1.92 5.93
CA GLN A 82 6.26 -1.68 5.07
C GLN A 82 6.43 -2.74 3.98
N GLN A 83 6.12 -4.01 4.24
CA GLN A 83 6.18 -5.07 3.23
C GLN A 83 5.08 -4.96 2.15
N ARG A 84 4.09 -4.08 2.33
CA ARG A 84 3.04 -3.79 1.34
C ARG A 84 3.36 -2.61 0.44
N THR A 85 4.58 -2.08 0.46
CA THR A 85 5.00 -1.11 -0.54
C THR A 85 4.93 -1.75 -1.93
N ASN A 86 4.06 -1.22 -2.79
CA ASN A 86 3.84 -1.75 -4.13
C ASN A 86 4.43 -0.78 -5.16
N PRO A 87 5.71 -0.94 -5.55
CA PRO A 87 6.30 -0.13 -6.61
C PRO A 87 5.68 -0.54 -7.95
N LYS A 88 5.06 0.41 -8.65
CA LYS A 88 4.59 0.27 -10.01
C LYS A 88 5.45 1.12 -10.92
N GLY A 89 5.97 0.54 -11.99
CA GLY A 89 6.81 1.25 -12.94
C GLY A 89 6.50 0.86 -14.38
N THR A 90 6.63 1.80 -15.29
CA THR A 90 6.55 1.56 -16.74
C THR A 90 7.73 2.26 -17.40
N ILE A 91 8.53 1.50 -18.15
CA ILE A 91 9.63 2.01 -18.94
C ILE A 91 9.31 1.70 -20.40
N SER A 92 9.24 2.75 -21.22
CA SER A 92 8.98 2.68 -22.65
C SER A 92 10.17 3.31 -23.38
N VAL A 93 10.82 2.54 -24.24
CA VAL A 93 11.91 3.00 -25.11
C VAL A 93 11.43 2.90 -26.55
N GLY A 94 11.48 4.00 -27.29
CA GLY A 94 11.25 4.04 -28.73
C GLY A 94 12.59 4.05 -29.42
N ILE A 95 12.84 3.01 -30.20
CA ILE A 95 14.06 2.80 -30.95
C ILE A 95 13.74 3.10 -32.42
N ASP A 96 14.55 3.94 -33.07
CA ASP A 96 14.49 4.11 -34.51
C ASP A 96 15.23 2.95 -35.18
N ALA A 97 14.56 2.29 -36.11
CA ALA A 97 15.06 1.13 -36.82
C ALA A 97 15.01 1.34 -38.34
N THR A 98 14.83 2.56 -38.82
CA THR A 98 14.71 2.87 -40.27
C THR A 98 15.90 2.30 -41.06
N GLU A 99 17.13 2.47 -40.54
CA GLU A 99 18.35 1.91 -41.14
C GLU A 99 18.41 0.37 -41.19
N LEU A 100 17.63 -0.35 -40.37
CA LEU A 100 17.54 -1.80 -40.42
C LEU A 100 16.67 -2.30 -41.58
N PHE A 101 15.76 -1.46 -42.09
CA PHE A 101 14.78 -1.82 -43.12
C PHE A 101 15.07 -1.22 -44.50
N ASP A 102 15.90 -0.18 -44.60
CA ASP A 102 16.31 0.47 -45.86
C ASP A 102 17.32 -0.34 -46.71
N ARG A 103 17.45 -1.66 -46.48
CA ARG A 103 18.32 -2.53 -47.29
C ARG A 103 17.77 -2.87 -48.68
N TYR A 104 16.69 -2.24 -49.14
CA TYR A 104 16.07 -2.48 -50.44
C TYR A 104 15.85 -1.16 -51.17
N ASP A 105 16.89 -0.69 -51.89
CA ASP A 105 16.76 0.04 -53.17
C ASP A 105 18.11 0.47 -53.82
N GLU A 106 19.23 -0.21 -53.54
CA GLU A 106 20.47 -0.01 -54.32
C GLU A 106 21.00 -1.33 -54.91
N ASP A 107 20.27 -1.85 -55.89
CA ASP A 107 20.91 -2.56 -57.00
C ASP A 107 21.66 -1.52 -57.84
N PHE A 108 22.91 -1.17 -57.51
CA PHE A 108 24.01 -0.85 -58.43
C PHE A 108 25.25 -0.39 -57.62
N GLU A 109 26.34 -1.16 -57.76
CA GLU A 109 27.71 -0.94 -57.25
C GLU A 109 28.05 -1.43 -55.82
N ASP A 110 28.72 -2.58 -55.80
CA ASP A 110 29.40 -3.19 -54.65
C ASP A 110 30.43 -2.25 -53.99
N ILE A 111 30.10 -1.70 -52.81
CA ILE A 111 31.08 -1.11 -51.88
C ILE A 111 31.13 -1.97 -50.60
N PRO A 112 32.25 -2.64 -50.28
CA PRO A 112 32.39 -3.47 -49.10
C PRO A 112 32.66 -2.58 -47.89
N GLY A 113 31.59 -2.08 -47.28
CA GLY A 113 31.63 -1.23 -46.10
C GLY A 113 30.41 -1.49 -45.24
N SER A 114 30.34 -2.70 -44.67
CA SER A 114 29.39 -3.12 -43.63
C SER A 114 29.49 -2.19 -42.42
N GLY A 115 28.91 -0.99 -42.52
CA GLY A 115 28.59 -0.15 -41.38
C GLY A 115 27.54 -0.88 -40.55
N PHE A 116 27.85 -1.17 -39.30
CA PHE A 116 26.85 -1.67 -38.37
C PHE A 116 25.70 -0.64 -38.30
N PRO A 117 24.43 -1.07 -38.45
CA PRO A 117 23.29 -0.16 -38.39
C PRO A 117 23.30 0.62 -37.07
N GLN A 118 23.14 1.94 -37.14
CA GLN A 118 23.16 2.80 -35.96
C GLN A 118 21.76 2.82 -35.36
N ILE A 119 21.56 1.98 -34.35
CA ILE A 119 20.32 1.93 -33.59
C ILE A 119 20.26 3.16 -32.68
N GLU A 120 19.42 4.13 -33.02
CA GLU A 120 19.23 5.35 -32.22
C GLU A 120 17.99 5.24 -31.31
N ILE A 121 18.12 5.74 -30.08
CA ILE A 121 16.98 5.88 -29.17
C ILE A 121 16.32 7.24 -29.43
N ASN A 122 15.19 7.23 -30.13
CA ASN A 122 14.42 8.43 -30.46
C ASN A 122 13.68 8.98 -29.22
N ARG A 123 13.10 8.10 -28.39
CA ARG A 123 12.34 8.48 -27.20
C ARG A 123 12.53 7.51 -26.03
N MET A 124 12.54 8.03 -24.81
CA MET A 124 12.47 7.22 -23.60
C MET A 124 11.47 7.84 -22.63
N HIS A 125 10.59 7.01 -22.08
CA HIS A 125 9.57 7.41 -21.13
C HIS A 125 9.60 6.46 -19.93
N ILE A 126 9.90 6.99 -18.76
CA ILE A 126 9.93 6.28 -17.49
C ILE A 126 8.84 6.89 -16.61
N SER A 127 7.95 6.07 -16.09
CA SER A 127 6.99 6.46 -15.06
C SER A 127 7.11 5.48 -13.90
N GLN A 128 7.40 5.99 -12.70
CA GLN A 128 7.47 5.21 -11.48
C GLN A 128 6.48 5.78 -10.46
N SER A 129 5.81 4.91 -9.73
CA SER A 129 5.04 5.24 -8.55
C SER A 129 5.24 4.20 -7.46
N ILE A 130 5.29 4.66 -6.22
CA ILE A 130 5.50 3.84 -5.03
C ILE A 130 4.42 4.26 -4.04
N GLU A 131 3.52 3.34 -3.75
CA GLU A 131 2.50 3.51 -2.71
C GLU A 131 2.99 2.84 -1.43
N ALA A 132 3.19 3.62 -0.38
CA ALA A 132 3.67 3.18 0.93
C ALA A 132 2.64 3.54 2.01
N PRO A 133 1.88 2.55 2.55
CA PRO A 133 0.98 2.79 3.67
C PRO A 133 1.81 3.03 4.94
N LEU A 134 1.75 4.23 5.50
CA LEU A 134 2.49 4.59 6.72
C LEU A 134 1.74 4.15 7.97
N THR A 135 0.42 4.32 7.97
CA THR A 135 -0.47 4.00 9.10
C THR A 135 -1.77 3.39 8.54
N ALA A 136 -2.62 2.82 9.40
CA ALA A 136 -3.96 2.36 9.00
C ALA A 136 -4.80 3.43 8.27
N THR A 137 -4.55 4.72 8.52
CA THR A 137 -5.26 5.85 7.89
C THR A 137 -4.44 6.60 6.84
N ASP A 138 -3.12 6.48 6.87
CA ASP A 138 -2.20 7.37 6.16
C ASP A 138 -1.41 6.59 5.11
N THR A 139 -1.38 7.10 3.88
CA THR A 139 -0.66 6.49 2.76
C THR A 139 0.16 7.57 2.06
N ALA A 140 1.47 7.36 1.97
CA ALA A 140 2.35 8.16 1.16
C ALA A 140 2.46 7.56 -0.24
N ILE A 141 2.39 8.39 -1.26
CA ILE A 141 2.54 8.00 -2.66
C ILE A 141 3.65 8.88 -3.24
N LEU A 142 4.73 8.27 -3.69
CA LEU A 142 5.81 8.94 -4.41
C LEU A 142 5.72 8.53 -5.86
N SER A 143 5.73 9.49 -6.78
CA SER A 143 5.69 9.23 -8.20
C SER A 143 6.65 10.14 -8.96
N GLY A 144 7.19 9.65 -10.05
CA GLY A 144 8.07 10.38 -10.93
C GLY A 144 7.81 9.98 -12.37
N SER A 145 7.77 10.95 -13.26
CA SER A 145 7.75 10.73 -14.70
C SER A 145 8.94 11.43 -15.33
N LEU A 146 9.60 10.75 -16.24
CA LEU A 146 10.71 11.25 -17.03
C LEU A 146 10.43 10.89 -18.48
N SER A 147 10.41 11.90 -19.34
CA SER A 147 10.27 11.72 -20.78
C SER A 147 11.39 12.45 -21.48
N THR A 148 12.12 11.77 -22.36
CA THR A 148 13.10 12.38 -23.25
C THR A 148 12.75 12.05 -24.70
N GLN A 149 12.87 13.05 -25.56
CA GLN A 149 12.64 12.95 -26.99
C GLN A 149 13.68 13.81 -27.71
N ASN A 150 14.40 13.22 -28.67
CA ASN A 150 15.38 13.93 -29.51
C ASN A 150 16.38 14.80 -28.71
N GLY A 151 16.90 14.24 -27.61
CA GLY A 151 17.87 14.93 -26.75
C GLY A 151 17.30 16.00 -25.82
N ASN A 152 16.01 16.36 -25.92
CA ASN A 152 15.34 17.22 -24.95
C ASN A 152 14.54 16.37 -23.95
N GLY A 153 14.83 16.51 -22.66
CA GLY A 153 14.21 15.74 -21.58
C GLY A 153 13.45 16.63 -20.62
N GLY A 154 12.33 16.13 -20.12
CA GLY A 154 11.58 16.76 -19.04
C GLY A 154 11.18 15.73 -18.01
N GLY A 155 11.43 16.05 -16.74
CA GLY A 155 11.00 15.27 -15.60
C GLY A 155 9.95 15.98 -14.74
N SER A 156 9.13 15.21 -14.04
CA SER A 156 8.36 15.68 -12.90
C SER A 156 8.39 14.65 -11.78
N ILE A 157 8.44 15.12 -10.55
CA ILE A 157 8.36 14.30 -9.35
C ILE A 157 7.19 14.83 -8.53
N ASN A 158 6.32 13.94 -8.07
CA ASN A 158 5.18 14.25 -7.22
C ASN A 158 5.17 13.34 -6.00
N ALA A 159 5.05 13.93 -4.82
CA ALA A 159 4.83 13.27 -3.54
C ALA A 159 3.43 13.63 -3.03
N THR A 160 2.60 12.63 -2.80
CA THR A 160 1.23 12.76 -2.33
C THR A 160 1.09 12.09 -0.97
N LEU A 161 0.58 12.82 0.02
CA LEU A 161 0.22 12.30 1.33
C LEU A 161 -1.29 12.20 1.42
N ARG A 162 -1.80 10.98 1.46
CA ARG A 162 -3.22 10.68 1.61
C ARG A 162 -3.53 10.31 3.06
N ARG A 163 -4.56 10.93 3.63
CA ARG A 163 -5.09 10.61 4.96
C ARG A 163 -6.60 10.35 4.89
N VAL A 164 -7.01 9.17 5.32
CA VAL A 164 -8.41 8.82 5.54
C VAL A 164 -8.82 9.32 6.92
N THR A 165 -9.59 10.41 6.97
CA THR A 165 -10.00 11.04 8.24
C THR A 165 -11.20 10.36 8.87
N SER A 166 -12.07 9.73 8.07
CA SER A 166 -13.27 9.04 8.52
C SER A 166 -13.75 8.04 7.47
N ALA A 167 -14.64 7.12 7.83
CA ALA A 167 -15.34 6.26 6.87
C ALA A 167 -16.11 7.07 5.79
N LYS A 168 -16.38 8.35 6.05
CA LYS A 168 -17.09 9.25 5.15
C LYS A 168 -16.19 10.25 4.42
N GLY A 169 -14.86 10.23 4.60
CA GLY A 169 -14.02 11.25 3.97
C GLY A 169 -12.52 10.99 4.03
N TRP A 170 -11.81 11.57 3.07
CA TRP A 170 -10.36 11.50 2.96
C TRP A 170 -9.81 12.81 2.40
N GLY A 171 -8.54 13.10 2.70
CA GLY A 171 -7.81 14.23 2.16
C GLY A 171 -6.47 13.78 1.57
N GLU A 172 -6.00 14.47 0.54
CA GLU A 172 -4.74 14.27 -0.16
C GLU A 172 -4.01 15.62 -0.22
N LEU A 173 -2.75 15.63 0.19
CA LEU A 173 -1.82 16.73 0.00
C LEU A 173 -0.83 16.33 -1.09
N GLU A 174 -0.69 17.13 -2.13
CA GLU A 174 0.19 16.87 -3.27
C GLU A 174 1.30 17.92 -3.28
N PHE A 175 2.53 17.46 -3.45
CA PHE A 175 3.71 18.29 -3.61
C PHE A 175 4.43 17.80 -4.83
N GLY A 176 4.71 18.66 -5.79
CA GLY A 176 5.43 18.24 -6.98
C GLY A 176 6.33 19.32 -7.51
N ALA A 177 7.29 18.92 -8.32
CA ALA A 177 8.17 19.81 -9.06
C ALA A 177 8.57 19.15 -10.37
N GLY A 178 8.61 19.92 -11.45
CA GLY A 178 9.10 19.46 -12.74
C GLY A 178 9.76 20.57 -13.54
N ASP A 179 10.47 20.20 -14.60
CA ASP A 179 11.29 21.13 -15.39
C ASP A 179 10.47 22.27 -16.03
N LEU A 180 9.26 21.96 -16.50
CA LEU A 180 8.38 22.92 -17.18
C LEU A 180 7.39 23.62 -16.24
N GLN A 181 7.17 23.05 -15.06
CA GLN A 181 6.16 23.46 -14.10
C GLN A 181 6.85 23.47 -12.75
N GLY A 182 7.20 24.68 -12.28
CA GLY A 182 7.81 24.86 -10.97
C GLY A 182 6.93 24.31 -9.83
N PRO A 183 7.36 24.46 -8.57
CA PRO A 183 6.78 23.71 -7.47
C PRO A 183 5.25 23.85 -7.41
N LEU A 184 4.56 22.74 -7.28
CA LEU A 184 3.11 22.63 -7.20
C LEU A 184 2.71 22.11 -5.83
N PHE A 185 1.69 22.74 -5.26
CA PHE A 185 1.10 22.36 -4.00
C PHE A 185 -0.39 22.12 -4.23
N GLY A 186 -0.84 20.87 -4.10
CA GLY A 186 -2.22 20.46 -4.22
C GLY A 186 -2.81 20.09 -2.86
N LEU A 187 -4.08 20.42 -2.66
CA LEU A 187 -4.89 19.94 -1.55
C LEU A 187 -6.21 19.46 -2.13
N LYS A 188 -6.46 18.17 -1.99
CA LYS A 188 -7.69 17.53 -2.42
C LYS A 188 -8.42 16.95 -1.23
N ILE A 189 -9.71 17.26 -1.11
CA ILE A 189 -10.54 16.86 0.01
C ILE A 189 -11.80 16.23 -0.56
N PHE A 190 -12.11 15.03 -0.11
CA PHE A 190 -13.33 14.32 -0.42
C PHE A 190 -14.13 14.06 0.87
N ARG A 191 -15.44 14.36 0.84
CA ARG A 191 -16.32 14.08 1.96
C ARG A 191 -17.74 13.74 1.50
N ASN A 192 -18.27 12.65 2.05
CA ASN A 192 -19.69 12.31 2.01
C ASN A 192 -20.43 13.15 3.05
N LEU A 193 -21.27 14.07 2.58
CA LEU A 193 -22.12 14.93 3.42
C LEU A 193 -23.35 14.16 3.91
N THR A 194 -23.98 13.42 2.99
CA THR A 194 -25.13 12.54 3.27
C THR A 194 -24.97 11.24 2.46
N PRO A 195 -25.79 10.20 2.70
CA PRO A 195 -25.71 8.96 1.91
C PRO A 195 -25.94 9.16 0.39
N LYS A 196 -26.56 10.28 0.01
CA LYS A 196 -26.84 10.64 -1.38
C LYS A 196 -26.00 11.81 -1.90
N CYS A 197 -25.22 12.49 -1.05
CA CYS A 197 -24.43 13.65 -1.46
C CYS A 197 -22.97 13.50 -1.06
N PHE A 198 -22.07 13.73 -2.01
CA PHE A 198 -20.66 13.86 -1.75
C PHE A 198 -20.09 15.11 -2.39
N PHE A 199 -18.96 15.53 -1.86
CA PHE A 199 -18.29 16.74 -2.27
C PHE A 199 -16.80 16.47 -2.40
N THR A 200 -16.21 17.01 -3.45
CA THR A 200 -14.78 16.97 -3.71
C THR A 200 -14.28 18.37 -3.99
N THR A 201 -13.29 18.84 -3.26
CA THR A 201 -12.56 20.08 -3.55
C THR A 201 -11.12 19.74 -3.86
N ASN A 202 -10.58 20.34 -4.91
CA ASN A 202 -9.18 20.29 -5.27
C ASN A 202 -8.67 21.73 -5.41
N GLY A 203 -7.77 22.15 -4.54
CA GLY A 203 -7.04 23.40 -4.63
C GLY A 203 -5.60 23.11 -5.05
N VAL A 204 -5.12 23.76 -6.11
CA VAL A 204 -3.74 23.65 -6.59
C VAL A 204 -3.13 25.05 -6.63
N LEU A 205 -1.92 25.18 -6.10
CA LEU A 205 -1.08 26.36 -6.18
C LEU A 205 0.15 26.00 -6.98
N GLN A 206 0.27 26.56 -8.18
CA GLN A 206 1.44 26.36 -9.03
C GLN A 206 2.35 27.59 -8.95
N PHE A 207 3.59 27.39 -8.55
CA PHE A 207 4.61 28.43 -8.50
C PHE A 207 5.44 28.38 -9.80
N SER A 208 5.33 29.42 -10.62
CA SER A 208 6.11 29.57 -11.85
C SER A 208 6.93 30.86 -11.79
N SER A 209 7.95 30.98 -12.66
CA SER A 209 8.74 32.21 -12.80
C SER A 209 7.92 33.44 -13.17
N ARG A 210 6.72 33.24 -13.73
CA ARG A 210 5.76 34.31 -14.08
C ARG A 210 4.75 34.63 -12.97
N GLY A 211 4.85 34.00 -11.79
CA GLY A 211 3.96 34.23 -10.65
C GLY A 211 3.29 32.97 -10.11
N ILE A 212 2.40 33.16 -9.13
CA ILE A 212 1.62 32.10 -8.49
C ILE A 212 0.29 31.97 -9.22
N ARG A 213 -0.04 30.76 -9.68
CA ARG A 213 -1.33 30.45 -10.30
C ARG A 213 -2.17 29.60 -9.35
N PRO A 214 -3.10 30.19 -8.60
CA PRO A 214 -4.05 29.43 -7.81
C PRO A 214 -5.16 28.87 -8.70
N GLY A 215 -5.49 27.60 -8.51
CA GLY A 215 -6.65 26.96 -9.09
C GLY A 215 -7.46 26.31 -7.99
N LEU A 216 -8.77 26.53 -7.98
CA LEU A 216 -9.70 25.87 -7.07
C LEU A 216 -10.82 25.25 -7.90
N THR A 217 -10.90 23.93 -7.85
CA THR A 217 -11.98 23.16 -8.45
C THR A 217 -12.80 22.53 -7.35
N THR A 218 -14.09 22.74 -7.39
CA THR A 218 -15.01 22.23 -6.40
C THR A 218 -16.16 21.51 -7.11
N MET A 219 -16.45 20.28 -6.70
CA MET A 219 -17.47 19.43 -7.29
C MET A 219 -18.41 18.94 -6.18
N LEU A 220 -19.68 19.30 -6.29
CA LEU A 220 -20.74 18.78 -5.43
C LEU A 220 -21.61 17.82 -6.25
N ALA A 221 -21.67 16.57 -5.82
CA ALA A 221 -22.48 15.54 -6.46
C ALA A 221 -23.65 15.14 -5.56
N ARG A 222 -24.85 15.01 -6.13
CA ARG A 222 -26.05 14.57 -5.43
C ARG A 222 -26.82 13.55 -6.24
N ASN A 223 -27.07 12.40 -5.64
CA ASN A 223 -27.96 11.39 -6.14
C ASN A 223 -29.41 11.86 -5.90
N LEU A 224 -30.14 12.14 -6.98
CA LEU A 224 -31.53 12.59 -6.98
C LEU A 224 -32.48 11.39 -6.95
N ASP A 225 -32.16 10.33 -7.68
CA ASP A 225 -32.91 9.08 -7.75
C ASP A 225 -31.99 7.88 -8.09
N LYS A 226 -32.50 6.64 -8.05
CA LYS A 226 -31.72 5.40 -8.26
C LYS A 226 -30.84 5.42 -9.52
N ASN A 227 -31.27 6.14 -10.56
CA ASN A 227 -30.57 6.23 -11.85
C ASN A 227 -30.13 7.67 -12.22
N THR A 228 -30.35 8.67 -11.35
CA THR A 228 -30.11 10.07 -11.68
C THR A 228 -29.17 10.73 -10.68
N MET A 229 -28.04 11.21 -11.18
CA MET A 229 -27.00 11.86 -10.38
C MET A 229 -26.71 13.25 -10.95
N SER A 230 -26.79 14.28 -10.11
CA SER A 230 -26.46 15.65 -10.47
C SER A 230 -25.05 16.01 -10.01
N TYR A 231 -24.35 16.77 -10.85
CA TYR A 231 -22.99 17.24 -10.60
C TYR A 231 -22.95 18.75 -10.77
N HIS A 232 -22.47 19.45 -9.75
CA HIS A 232 -22.24 20.89 -9.78
C HIS A 232 -20.74 21.14 -9.70
N HIS A 233 -20.17 21.66 -10.77
CA HIS A 233 -18.75 22.00 -10.86
C HIS A 233 -18.58 23.52 -10.76
N ILE A 234 -17.72 23.93 -9.83
CA ILE A 234 -17.27 25.32 -9.67
C ILE A 234 -15.78 25.32 -9.95
N PHE A 235 -15.37 26.04 -10.99
CA PHE A 235 -13.97 26.24 -11.34
C PHE A 235 -13.63 27.70 -11.10
N CYS A 236 -12.65 27.94 -10.21
CA CYS A 236 -12.08 29.25 -9.99
C CYS A 236 -10.59 29.17 -10.36
N LYS A 237 -10.19 29.91 -11.39
CA LYS A 237 -8.80 29.97 -11.86
C LYS A 237 -8.30 31.38 -11.60
N GLY A 238 -7.27 31.53 -10.77
CA GLY A 238 -6.58 32.79 -10.59
C GLY A 238 -5.86 33.17 -11.88
N ILE A 239 -6.03 34.44 -12.26
CA ILE A 239 -5.37 35.08 -13.40
C ILE A 239 -3.93 35.39 -13.01
#